data_AF-A0A8X6RWW5-F1
#
_entry.id   AF-A0A8X6RWW5-F1
#
_cell.length_a   1.000
_cell.length_b   1.000
_cell.length_c   1.000
_cell.angle_alpha   90.00
_cell.angle_beta   90.00
_cell.angle_gamma   90.00
#
_symmetry.space_group_name_H-M   'P 1'
#
loop_
_entity.id
_entity.type
_entity.pdbx_description
1 polymer ?
#
loop_
_entity_poly.entity_id
_entity_poly.type
_entity_poly.pdbx_seq_one_letter_code
_entity_poly.pdbx_strand_id
1 'polypeptide(L)'
;MIIDFRDKGGRISEMDKFVNFSRASVLKVYHVWQNGTVQKLRRGKCGAPRIIDDRGERRLRRCIRANRRATVEQLTAQMNQGVTNSVSQTTVQRTLFAAPVSSEADAWFMY
;
A
#
# COMPACT_ATOMS: atom_id res chain seq x y z
N MET A 1 18.35 18.84 7.94
CA MET A 1 19.31 18.56 9.04
C MET A 1 20.60 17.92 8.51
N ILE A 2 20.59 16.71 7.94
CA ILE A 2 21.81 16.07 7.38
C ILE A 2 22.27 16.72 6.06
N ILE A 3 21.34 16.90 5.12
CA ILE A 3 21.62 17.49 3.81
C ILE A 3 21.97 18.98 3.96
N ASP A 4 21.17 19.75 4.71
CA ASP A 4 21.41 21.19 4.89
C ASP A 4 22.78 21.53 5.53
N PHE A 5 23.30 20.70 6.43
CA PHE A 5 24.65 20.87 7.01
C PHE A 5 25.74 20.59 5.98
N ARG A 6 25.50 19.62 5.10
CA ARG A 6 26.42 19.26 4.03
C ARG A 6 26.47 20.33 2.95
N ASP A 7 25.32 20.92 2.60
CA ASP A 7 25.24 22.06 1.67
C ASP A 7 25.98 23.30 2.21
N LYS A 8 26.06 23.45 3.54
CA LYS A 8 26.86 24.48 4.22
C LYS A 8 28.35 24.12 4.34
N GLY A 9 28.82 23.04 3.72
CA GLY A 9 30.23 22.63 3.69
C GLY A 9 30.67 21.76 4.86
N GLY A 10 29.75 21.27 5.70
CA GLY A 10 30.08 20.42 6.84
C GLY A 10 30.66 19.05 6.45
N ARG A 11 31.59 18.54 7.28
CA ARG A 11 32.17 17.19 7.11
C ARG A 11 31.27 16.13 7.72
N ILE A 12 31.09 15.02 7.02
CA ILE A 12 30.24 13.89 7.48
C ILE A 12 30.76 13.31 8.81
N SER A 13 32.09 13.33 9.03
CA SER A 13 32.73 12.88 10.27
C SER A 13 32.49 13.78 11.48
N GLU A 14 31.94 14.98 11.28
CA GLU A 14 31.58 15.92 12.35
C GLU A 14 30.08 15.89 12.63
N MET A 15 29.30 15.23 11.76
CA MET A 15 27.85 15.21 11.80
C MET A 15 27.29 14.40 12.98
N ASP A 16 28.04 13.40 13.46
CA ASP A 16 27.72 12.62 14.66
C ASP A 16 27.71 13.46 15.95
N LYS A 17 28.43 14.59 15.97
CA LYS A 17 28.40 15.56 17.09
C LYS A 17 27.14 16.42 17.10
N PHE A 18 26.50 16.61 15.94
CA PHE A 18 25.32 17.46 15.77
C PHE A 18 24.01 16.68 15.73
N VAL A 19 24.09 15.37 15.48
CA VAL A 19 22.97 14.51 15.15
C VAL A 19 23.07 13.25 16.02
N ASN A 20 22.08 12.99 16.89
CA ASN A 20 22.03 11.81 17.77
C ASN A 20 21.83 10.46 17.03
N PHE A 21 22.21 10.37 15.76
CA PHE A 21 22.09 9.18 14.93
C PHE A 21 23.47 8.58 14.67
N SER A 22 23.53 7.26 14.48
CA SER A 22 24.78 6.58 14.16
C SER A 22 25.37 7.06 12.83
N ARG A 23 26.71 7.07 12.72
CA ARG A 23 27.43 7.41 11.48
C ARG A 23 26.95 6.60 10.27
N ALA A 24 26.63 5.33 10.46
CA ALA A 24 26.07 4.47 9.41
C ALA A 24 24.72 4.98 8.88
N SER A 25 23.87 5.52 9.76
CA SER A 25 22.57 6.09 9.39
C SER A 25 22.75 7.37 8.58
N VAL A 26 23.70 8.23 9.00
CA VAL A 26 24.04 9.47 8.29
C VAL A 26 24.57 9.16 6.89
N LEU A 27 25.48 8.20 6.76
CA LEU A 27 26.03 7.77 5.47
C LEU A 27 24.96 7.20 4.54
N LYS A 28 24.03 6.39 5.06
CA LYS A 28 22.93 5.84 4.27
C LYS A 28 22.06 6.93 3.66
N VAL A 29 21.70 7.95 4.45
CA VAL A 29 20.93 9.11 3.96
C VAL A 29 21.74 9.91 2.94
N TYR A 30 23.03 10.14 3.21
CA TYR A 30 23.92 10.88 2.31
C TYR A 30 24.07 10.19 0.94
N HIS A 31 24.27 8.87 0.90
CA HIS A 31 24.36 8.12 -0.35
C HIS A 31 23.06 8.16 -1.16
N VAL A 32 21.90 8.03 -0.51
CA VAL A 32 20.60 8.13 -1.20
C VAL A 32 20.39 9.53 -1.78
N TRP A 33 20.85 10.57 -1.07
CA TRP A 33 20.83 11.95 -1.57
C TRP A 33 21.78 12.19 -2.73
N GLN A 34 23.04 11.76 -2.61
CA GLN A 34 24.05 11.90 -3.66
C GLN A 34 23.63 11.20 -4.97
N ASN A 35 22.96 10.06 -4.85
CA ASN A 35 22.46 9.28 -6.00
C ASN A 35 21.13 9.83 -6.56
N GLY A 36 20.68 11.02 -6.16
CA GLY A 36 19.44 11.65 -6.63
C GLY A 36 18.16 10.86 -6.32
N THR A 37 18.26 9.84 -5.45
CA THR A 37 17.20 8.88 -5.16
C THR A 37 16.33 9.29 -3.98
N VAL A 38 16.59 10.47 -3.40
CA VAL A 38 15.67 11.14 -2.46
C VAL A 38 14.48 11.71 -3.25
N GLN A 39 13.78 10.85 -3.96
CA GLN A 39 12.34 10.99 -3.96
C GLN A 39 11.94 10.79 -2.50
N LYS A 40 11.11 11.70 -1.93
CA LYS A 40 10.37 11.38 -0.70
C LYS A 40 9.91 9.95 -0.90
N LEU A 41 10.44 8.99 -0.15
CA LEU A 41 10.20 7.58 -0.38
C LEU A 41 8.68 7.41 -0.26
N ARG A 42 7.96 7.54 -1.37
CA ARG A 42 6.61 7.04 -1.50
C ARG A 42 6.84 5.61 -1.14
N ARG A 43 6.30 5.18 0.01
CA ARG A 43 6.37 3.80 0.48
C ARG A 43 6.26 2.97 -0.79
N GLY A 44 7.35 2.30 -1.15
CA GLY A 44 7.35 1.46 -2.34
C GLY A 44 6.32 0.36 -2.14
N LYS A 45 6.39 -0.71 -2.93
CA LYS A 45 5.64 -1.94 -2.67
C LYS A 45 6.16 -2.62 -1.38
N CYS A 46 5.98 -1.96 -0.23
CA CYS A 46 6.33 -2.41 1.09
C CYS A 46 5.04 -3.01 1.68
N GLY A 47 5.09 -4.30 1.97
CA GLY A 47 3.95 -5.05 2.48
C GLY A 47 3.86 -6.43 1.84
N ALA A 48 3.22 -7.36 2.52
CA ALA A 48 2.94 -8.67 1.97
C ALA A 48 2.08 -8.53 0.69
N PRO A 49 2.29 -9.39 -0.32
CA PRO A 49 1.42 -9.45 -1.48
C PRO A 49 -0.04 -9.63 -1.05
N ARG A 50 -0.97 -8.94 -1.71
CA ARG A 50 -2.39 -9.14 -1.46
C ARG A 50 -2.78 -10.53 -1.95
N ILE A 51 -3.58 -11.24 -1.13
CA ILE A 51 -4.16 -12.54 -1.50
C ILE A 51 -5.07 -12.39 -2.74
N ILE A 52 -5.78 -11.27 -2.83
CA ILE A 52 -6.53 -10.88 -4.03
C ILE A 52 -5.65 -9.98 -4.88
N ASP A 53 -5.27 -10.47 -6.06
CA ASP A 53 -4.57 -9.72 -7.09
C ASP A 53 -5.55 -8.86 -7.92
N ASP A 54 -5.04 -8.06 -8.86
CA ASP A 54 -5.87 -7.19 -9.71
C ASP A 54 -6.90 -7.98 -10.54
N ARG A 55 -6.62 -9.26 -10.84
CA ARG A 55 -7.54 -10.16 -11.54
C ARG A 55 -8.66 -10.62 -10.62
N GLY A 56 -8.33 -11.00 -9.39
CA GLY A 56 -9.27 -11.33 -8.33
C GLY A 56 -10.17 -10.15 -7.99
N GLU A 57 -9.64 -8.93 -7.95
CA GLU A 57 -10.45 -7.72 -7.74
C GLU A 57 -11.44 -7.48 -8.89
N ARG A 58 -11.00 -7.66 -10.14
CA ARG A 58 -11.89 -7.62 -11.31
C ARG A 58 -12.97 -8.70 -11.29
N ARG A 59 -12.65 -9.91 -10.81
CA ARG A 59 -13.63 -10.99 -10.62
C ARG A 59 -14.65 -10.62 -9.55
N LEU A 60 -14.20 -10.10 -8.40
CA LEU A 60 -15.07 -9.67 -7.30
C LEU A 60 -16.04 -8.58 -7.76
N ARG A 61 -15.55 -7.57 -8.51
CA ARG A 61 -16.41 -6.52 -9.09
C ARG A 61 -17.49 -7.08 -10.01
N ARG A 62 -17.19 -8.11 -10.81
CA ARG A 62 -18.20 -8.79 -11.64
C ARG A 62 -19.24 -9.55 -10.82
N CYS A 63 -18.82 -10.23 -9.75
CA CYS A 63 -19.72 -10.96 -8.85
C CYS A 63 -20.73 -10.01 -8.18
N ILE A 64 -20.25 -8.85 -7.70
CA ILE A 64 -21.09 -7.82 -7.08
C ILE A 64 -22.07 -7.22 -8.10
N ARG A 65 -21.61 -6.93 -9.33
CA ARG A 65 -22.48 -6.39 -10.38
C ARG A 65 -23.60 -7.35 -10.77
N ALA A 66 -23.30 -8.65 -10.82
CA ALA A 66 -24.29 -9.68 -11.11
C ALA A 66 -25.30 -9.84 -9.96
N ASN A 67 -24.86 -9.75 -8.71
CA ASN A 67 -25.70 -9.95 -7.54
C ASN A 67 -25.52 -8.79 -6.53
N ARG A 68 -26.18 -7.65 -6.80
CA ARG A 68 -26.06 -6.43 -5.98
C ARG A 68 -26.46 -6.61 -4.50
N ARG A 69 -27.28 -7.62 -4.20
CA ARG A 69 -27.76 -7.94 -2.84
C ARG A 69 -27.06 -9.16 -2.21
N ALA A 70 -25.97 -9.64 -2.81
CA ALA A 70 -25.26 -10.82 -2.29
C ALA A 70 -24.60 -10.53 -0.94
N THR A 71 -24.67 -11.50 -0.02
CA THR A 71 -23.94 -11.43 1.25
C THR A 71 -22.45 -11.68 1.03
N VAL A 72 -21.61 -11.23 1.97
CA VAL A 72 -20.16 -11.47 1.92
C VAL A 72 -19.84 -12.96 1.83
N GLU A 73 -20.66 -13.82 2.45
CA GLU A 73 -20.50 -15.27 2.39
C GLU A 73 -20.74 -15.82 0.99
N GLN A 74 -21.80 -15.38 0.33
CA GLN A 74 -22.12 -15.76 -1.05
C GLN A 74 -21.04 -15.29 -2.02
N LEU A 75 -20.55 -14.06 -1.85
CA LEU A 75 -19.44 -13.52 -2.64
C LEU A 75 -18.15 -14.32 -2.42
N THR A 76 -17.88 -14.74 -1.19
CA THR A 76 -16.70 -15.54 -0.86
C THR A 76 -16.78 -16.93 -1.47
N ALA A 77 -17.92 -17.59 -1.37
CA ALA A 77 -18.17 -18.87 -2.01
C ALA A 77 -17.98 -18.76 -3.53
N GLN A 78 -18.56 -17.74 -4.16
CA GLN A 78 -18.42 -17.50 -5.60
C GLN A 78 -16.98 -17.16 -6.02
N MET A 79 -16.23 -16.45 -5.18
CA MET A 79 -14.82 -16.13 -5.42
C MET A 79 -13.93 -17.37 -5.33
N ASN A 80 -14.26 -18.32 -4.45
CA ASN A 80 -13.49 -19.54 -4.22
C ASN A 80 -13.83 -20.68 -5.20
N GLN A 81 -14.88 -20.55 -6.01
CA GLN A 81 -15.20 -21.51 -7.06
C GLN A 81 -14.02 -21.65 -8.04
N GLY A 82 -13.48 -22.87 -8.14
CA GLY A 82 -12.44 -23.23 -9.11
C GLY A 82 -11.07 -22.60 -8.86
N VAL A 83 -10.77 -22.17 -7.63
CA VAL A 83 -9.47 -21.57 -7.26
C VAL A 83 -8.70 -22.51 -6.35
N THR A 84 -7.39 -22.64 -6.57
CA THR A 84 -6.50 -23.50 -5.75
C THR A 84 -6.24 -22.92 -4.36
N ASN A 85 -6.21 -21.58 -4.25
CA ASN A 85 -6.06 -20.87 -2.99
C ASN A 85 -7.39 -20.19 -2.63
N SER A 86 -8.02 -20.65 -1.55
CA SER A 86 -9.26 -20.05 -1.05
C SER A 86 -8.99 -18.70 -0.40
N VAL A 87 -9.89 -17.76 -0.61
CA VAL A 87 -9.92 -16.43 0.00
C VAL A 87 -10.85 -16.46 1.21
N SER A 88 -10.42 -15.85 2.33
CA SER A 88 -11.27 -15.69 3.51
C SER A 88 -12.32 -14.60 3.35
N GLN A 89 -13.44 -14.72 4.06
CA GLN A 89 -14.50 -13.69 4.09
C GLN A 89 -13.95 -12.31 4.48
N THR A 90 -13.06 -12.24 5.48
CA THR A 90 -12.43 -10.98 5.91
C THR A 90 -11.60 -10.34 4.81
N THR A 91 -10.95 -11.13 3.96
CA THR A 91 -10.17 -10.61 2.82
C THR A 91 -11.10 -10.02 1.76
N VAL A 92 -12.20 -10.70 1.44
CA VAL A 92 -13.23 -10.19 0.53
C VAL A 92 -13.81 -8.88 1.08
N GLN A 93 -14.18 -8.85 2.36
CA GLN A 93 -14.73 -7.67 3.02
C GLN A 93 -13.76 -6.47 2.99
N ARG A 94 -12.46 -6.69 3.27
CA ARG A 94 -11.43 -5.64 3.17
C ARG A 94 -11.31 -5.09 1.75
N THR A 95 -11.37 -5.95 0.75
CA THR A 95 -11.31 -5.52 -0.65
C THR A 95 -12.58 -4.78 -1.09
N LEU A 96 -13.75 -5.15 -0.56
CA LEU A 96 -15.00 -4.41 -0.79
C LEU A 96 -14.91 -2.98 -0.27
N PHE A 97 -14.39 -2.78 0.95
CA PHE A 97 -14.22 -1.44 1.52
C PHE A 97 -13.07 -0.64 0.92
N ALA A 98 -12.02 -1.32 0.42
CA ALA A 98 -10.83 -0.66 -0.13
C ALA A 98 -10.97 -0.27 -1.61
N ALA A 99 -11.87 -0.91 -2.37
CA ALA A 99 -12.11 -0.54 -3.75
C ALA A 99 -12.90 0.77 -3.80
N PRO A 100 -12.44 1.82 -4.51
CA PRO A 100 -13.27 2.98 -4.76
C PRO A 100 -14.45 2.52 -5.62
N VAL A 101 -15.64 2.48 -5.03
CA VAL A 101 -16.90 2.37 -5.75
C VAL A 101 -17.00 3.66 -6.58
N SER A 102 -16.53 3.59 -7.81
CA SER A 102 -16.52 4.71 -8.74
C SER A 102 -17.94 5.23 -8.95
N SER A 103 -18.19 6.46 -8.49
CA SER A 103 -19.14 7.43 -9.06
C SER A 103 -20.63 7.05 -9.14
N GLU A 104 -21.17 6.30 -8.18
CA GLU A 104 -22.62 6.12 -8.07
C GLU A 104 -23.06 5.80 -6.62
N ALA A 105 -22.23 6.16 -5.64
CA ALA A 105 -22.38 5.76 -4.23
C ALA A 105 -23.40 6.58 -3.42
N ASP A 106 -23.97 7.65 -3.99
CA ASP A 106 -24.99 8.46 -3.29
C ASP A 106 -26.36 7.76 -3.22
N ALA A 107 -26.56 6.66 -3.96
CA ALA A 107 -27.82 5.92 -3.96
C ALA A 107 -27.81 4.64 -3.09
N TRP A 108 -26.69 4.30 -2.44
CA TRP A 108 -26.54 2.98 -1.78
C TRP A 108 -26.77 2.98 -0.27
N PHE A 109 -26.96 4.13 0.36
CA PHE A 109 -27.22 4.25 1.81
C PHE A 109 -28.59 4.86 2.16
N MET A 110 -29.52 4.93 1.20
CA MET A 110 -30.90 5.38 1.44
C MET A 110 -31.90 4.28 1.07
N TYR A 111 -31.94 3.21 1.87
CA TYR A 111 -33.11 2.48 2.38
C TYR A 111 -32.67 1.16 3.02
#